data_AF-A0A285LB68-F1
#
_entry.id   AF-A0A285LB68-F1
#
_cell.length_a   1.000
_cell.length_b   1.000
_cell.length_c   1.000
_cell.angle_alpha   90.00
_cell.angle_beta   90.00
_cell.angle_gamma   90.00
#
_symmetry.space_group_name_H-M   'P 1'
#
loop_
_entity.id
_entity.type
_entity.pdbx_description
1 polymer ?
#
loop_
_entity_poly.entity_id
_entity_poly.type
_entity_poly.pdbx_seq_one_letter_code
_entity_poly.pdbx_strand_id
1 'polypeptide(L)'
;MGYDTSFHALDMRLVEERILPYLAGLGGDADLDDLIAFAVEQARVRFRAKAWALGALKVADDEFDSALYVWGRPYLITAETPEEVAEVTVRYRDCTVGTVDELARAQLELFDPALAARTEPDMSGTLPGADDLAVDIAWKIRLLRQAALALRSGQPTVDDPHSPETHDAADLLRNNLQFCLVEFAARLLPGWMDRGVVWPTALAEEAGTGWPAGFGGNGPLLGDLPSQFPEIAWRTEDTITANYAVGGFVGAGDATASRAWVAEHADALSGGDDRTRLSLRKCGEALALAELIGGGFAEATEIYSGMEGRIN
;
A
#
# COMPACT_ATOMS: atom_id res chain seq x y z
N MET A 1 -19.17 7.85 -7.89
CA MET A 1 -18.55 7.29 -6.66
C MET A 1 -17.08 7.65 -6.74
N GLY A 2 -16.50 8.17 -5.66
CA GLY A 2 -15.06 8.45 -5.64
C GLY A 2 -14.30 7.18 -5.26
N TYR A 3 -13.14 6.97 -5.88
CA TYR A 3 -12.21 5.91 -5.53
C TYR A 3 -11.44 6.28 -4.26
N ASP A 4 -11.27 5.35 -3.31
CA ASP A 4 -10.18 5.47 -2.33
C ASP A 4 -8.90 5.00 -3.04
N THR A 5 -7.95 5.92 -3.26
CA THR A 5 -6.72 5.67 -4.03
C THR A 5 -5.51 5.56 -3.13
N SER A 6 -4.47 4.90 -3.63
CA SER A 6 -3.27 4.68 -2.84
C SER A 6 -2.02 4.49 -3.68
N PHE A 7 -0.88 4.79 -3.06
CA PHE A 7 0.44 4.78 -3.67
C PHE A 7 1.38 3.91 -2.84
N HIS A 8 1.99 2.90 -3.45
CA HIS A 8 2.72 1.85 -2.73
C HIS A 8 4.15 1.72 -3.24
N ALA A 9 5.12 1.81 -2.33
CA ALA A 9 6.45 1.27 -2.56
C ALA A 9 6.43 -0.24 -2.32
N LEU A 10 7.01 -1.01 -3.23
CA LEU A 10 7.00 -2.47 -3.21
C LEU A 10 8.45 -2.99 -3.18
N ASP A 11 8.80 -3.77 -2.15
CA ASP A 11 10.04 -4.55 -2.14
C ASP A 11 9.93 -5.68 -3.18
N MET A 12 10.35 -5.41 -4.42
CA MET A 12 10.20 -6.34 -5.52
C MET A 12 11.01 -7.62 -5.33
N ARG A 13 12.11 -7.55 -4.58
CA ARG A 13 12.87 -8.76 -4.22
C ARG A 13 12.04 -9.65 -3.31
N LEU A 14 11.38 -9.10 -2.29
CA LEU A 14 10.46 -9.87 -1.44
C LEU A 14 9.28 -10.46 -2.25
N VAL A 15 8.74 -9.67 -3.18
CA VAL A 15 7.66 -10.09 -4.07
C VAL A 15 8.09 -11.28 -4.94
N GLU A 16 9.22 -11.16 -5.63
CA GLU A 16 9.73 -12.15 -6.59
C GLU A 16 10.30 -13.40 -5.91
N GLU A 17 11.01 -13.25 -4.79
CA GLU A 17 11.70 -14.36 -4.13
C GLU A 17 10.82 -15.14 -3.15
N ARG A 18 9.74 -14.53 -2.62
CA ARG A 18 8.91 -15.16 -1.59
C ARG A 18 7.42 -15.18 -1.92
N ILE A 19 6.82 -14.03 -2.22
CA ILE A 19 5.36 -13.93 -2.34
C ILE A 19 4.86 -14.62 -3.62
N LEU A 20 5.45 -14.33 -4.78
CA LEU A 20 5.05 -14.93 -6.05
C LEU A 20 5.30 -16.44 -6.12
N PRO A 21 6.44 -16.99 -5.66
CA PRO A 21 6.62 -18.44 -5.55
C PRO A 21 5.56 -19.10 -4.65
N TYR A 22 5.24 -18.48 -3.50
CA TYR A 22 4.19 -18.99 -2.63
C TYR A 22 2.81 -18.99 -3.30
N LEU A 23 2.45 -17.90 -3.97
CA LEU A 23 1.21 -17.76 -4.73
C LEU A 23 1.15 -18.73 -5.92
N ALA A 24 2.29 -19.06 -6.51
CA ALA A 24 2.41 -20.09 -7.54
C ALA A 24 2.23 -21.53 -6.99
N GLY A 25 1.98 -21.70 -5.69
CA GLY A 25 1.86 -23.00 -5.05
C GLY A 25 3.20 -23.72 -4.82
N LEU A 26 4.32 -23.00 -4.86
CA LEU A 26 5.65 -23.55 -4.56
C LEU A 26 5.96 -23.43 -3.06
N GLY A 27 6.79 -24.31 -2.52
CA GLY A 27 7.14 -24.29 -1.09
C GLY A 27 6.06 -24.86 -0.17
N GLY A 28 6.17 -24.63 1.14
CA GLY A 28 5.26 -25.09 2.19
C GLY A 28 4.17 -24.08 2.57
N ASP A 29 3.13 -24.55 3.27
CA ASP A 29 1.99 -23.70 3.66
C ASP A 29 2.34 -22.60 4.67
N ALA A 30 3.40 -22.82 5.45
CA ALA A 30 3.90 -21.91 6.47
C ALA A 30 4.99 -20.95 5.96
N ASP A 31 5.30 -20.96 4.65
CA ASP A 31 6.45 -20.21 4.09
C ASP A 31 6.28 -18.69 4.13
N LEU A 32 5.08 -18.17 4.46
CA LEU A 32 4.84 -16.74 4.71
C LEU A 32 4.41 -16.44 6.16
N ASP A 33 4.42 -17.43 7.07
CA ASP A 33 3.90 -17.22 8.44
C ASP A 33 4.73 -16.19 9.22
N ASP A 34 6.04 -16.07 8.95
CA ASP A 34 6.89 -15.02 9.51
C ASP A 34 6.51 -13.63 8.98
N LEU A 35 6.17 -13.51 7.69
CA LEU A 35 5.70 -12.26 7.09
C LEU A 35 4.31 -11.88 7.60
N ILE A 36 3.43 -12.86 7.79
CA ILE A 36 2.10 -12.66 8.39
C ILE A 36 2.27 -12.17 9.84
N ALA A 37 3.12 -12.81 10.64
CA ALA A 37 3.41 -12.36 12.01
C ALA A 37 3.99 -10.93 12.03
N PHE A 38 4.89 -10.61 11.10
CA PHE A 38 5.42 -9.26 10.94
C PHE A 38 4.31 -8.26 10.57
N ALA A 39 3.44 -8.59 9.61
CA ALA A 39 2.30 -7.77 9.21
C ALA A 39 1.33 -7.51 10.37
N VAL A 40 1.10 -8.49 11.25
CA VAL A 40 0.31 -8.31 12.48
C VAL A 40 0.95 -7.28 13.41
N GLU A 41 2.27 -7.37 13.63
CA GLU A 41 2.98 -6.37 14.44
C GLU A 41 2.92 -4.98 13.79
N GLN A 42 3.09 -4.89 12.47
CA GLN A 42 2.96 -3.63 11.72
C GLN A 42 1.58 -3.01 11.83
N ALA A 43 0.51 -3.82 11.81
CA ALA A 43 -0.85 -3.32 12.03
C ALA A 43 -0.99 -2.67 13.42
N ARG A 44 -0.39 -3.28 14.47
CA ARG A 44 -0.41 -2.73 15.83
C ARG A 44 0.43 -1.46 15.97
N VAL A 45 1.61 -1.43 15.35
CA VAL A 45 2.46 -0.23 15.28
C VAL A 45 1.72 0.90 14.59
N ARG A 46 1.11 0.64 13.43
CA ARG A 46 0.34 1.63 12.68
C ARG A 46 -0.86 2.15 13.47
N PHE A 47 -1.65 1.25 14.07
CA PHE A 47 -2.76 1.61 14.96
C PHE A 47 -2.29 2.59 16.05
N ARG A 48 -1.18 2.27 16.71
CA ARG A 48 -0.63 3.10 17.79
C ARG A 48 -0.09 4.44 17.29
N ALA A 49 0.62 4.46 16.16
CA ALA A 49 1.08 5.70 15.53
C ALA A 49 -0.09 6.61 15.14
N LYS A 50 -1.20 6.04 14.63
CA LYS A 50 -2.40 6.79 14.27
C LYS A 50 -3.19 7.30 15.47
N ALA A 51 -3.17 6.59 16.60
CA ALA A 51 -3.69 7.12 17.86
C ALA A 51 -3.03 8.47 18.23
N TRP A 52 -1.72 8.62 18.01
CA TRP A 52 -1.04 9.90 18.21
C TRP A 52 -1.47 10.98 17.21
N ALA A 53 -1.65 10.62 15.93
CA ALA A 53 -2.12 11.57 14.92
C ALA A 53 -3.54 12.09 15.25
N LEU A 54 -4.43 11.21 15.69
CA LEU A 54 -5.77 11.55 16.16
C LEU A 54 -5.75 12.38 17.44
N GLY A 55 -4.85 12.04 18.37
CA GLY A 55 -4.59 12.83 19.57
C GLY A 55 -4.20 14.26 19.24
N ALA A 56 -3.24 14.44 18.33
CA ALA A 56 -2.77 15.73 17.87
C ALA A 56 -3.92 16.53 17.21
N LEU A 57 -4.71 15.89 16.35
CA LEU A 57 -5.86 16.51 15.70
C LEU A 57 -6.88 17.11 16.68
N LYS A 58 -7.04 16.53 17.88
CA LYS A 58 -7.99 17.05 18.89
C LYS A 58 -7.55 18.37 19.53
N VAL A 59 -6.25 18.66 19.54
CA VAL A 59 -5.64 19.78 20.28
C VAL A 59 -4.86 20.74 19.39
N ALA A 60 -4.64 20.39 18.13
CA ALA A 60 -3.99 21.23 17.14
C ALA A 60 -4.92 22.35 16.63
N ASP A 61 -4.29 23.43 16.20
CA ASP A 61 -4.95 24.50 15.45
C ASP A 61 -5.00 24.15 13.94
N ASP A 62 -5.49 25.07 13.10
CA ASP A 62 -5.74 24.84 11.67
C ASP A 62 -4.48 24.48 10.83
N GLU A 63 -3.27 24.61 11.38
CA GLU A 63 -2.01 24.29 10.70
C GLU A 63 -1.73 22.77 10.59
N PHE A 64 -2.39 21.94 11.42
CA PHE A 64 -2.22 20.49 11.38
C PHE A 64 -3.14 19.85 10.34
N ASP A 65 -2.64 19.75 9.11
CA ASP A 65 -3.39 19.17 7.99
C ASP A 65 -3.73 17.68 8.21
N SER A 66 -4.97 17.42 8.62
CA SER A 66 -5.48 16.07 8.84
C SER A 66 -5.46 15.20 7.57
N ALA A 67 -5.63 15.80 6.38
CA ALA A 67 -5.63 15.07 5.11
C ALA A 67 -4.24 14.51 4.78
N LEU A 68 -3.17 15.12 5.32
CA LEU A 68 -1.81 14.63 5.21
C LEU A 68 -1.41 13.76 6.41
N TYR A 69 -1.47 14.29 7.63
CA TYR A 69 -0.85 13.67 8.80
C TYR A 69 -1.68 12.55 9.43
N VAL A 70 -3.01 12.61 9.31
CA VAL A 70 -3.92 11.59 9.86
C VAL A 70 -4.30 10.59 8.79
N TRP A 71 -4.72 11.06 7.63
CA TRP A 71 -5.32 10.20 6.60
C TRP A 71 -4.38 9.87 5.44
N GLY A 72 -3.48 10.79 5.07
CA GLY A 72 -2.71 10.69 3.83
C GLY A 72 -1.46 9.82 3.91
N ARG A 73 -0.66 10.01 4.96
CA ARG A 73 0.59 9.25 5.19
C ARG A 73 0.32 7.93 5.92
N PRO A 74 1.17 6.91 5.77
CA PRO A 74 0.97 5.61 6.43
C PRO A 74 1.04 5.66 7.97
N TYR A 75 1.90 6.55 8.50
CA TYR A 75 2.11 6.78 9.94
C TYR A 75 1.98 8.28 10.27
N LEU A 76 2.18 8.66 11.54
CA LEU A 76 2.32 10.07 11.92
C LEU A 76 3.73 10.54 11.53
N ILE A 77 3.88 11.14 10.36
CA ILE A 77 5.16 11.63 9.86
C ILE A 77 4.99 13.12 9.57
N THR A 78 5.87 13.96 10.10
CA THR A 78 5.78 15.42 9.97
C THR A 78 6.91 16.01 9.13
N ALA A 79 7.85 15.17 8.68
CA ALA A 79 8.90 15.53 7.75
C ALA A 79 8.35 16.21 6.49
N GLU A 80 9.12 17.15 5.94
CA GLU A 80 8.69 17.99 4.83
C GLU A 80 9.06 17.40 3.47
N THR A 81 10.26 16.84 3.36
CA THR A 81 10.80 16.33 2.09
C THR A 81 10.45 14.86 1.85
N PRO A 82 10.26 14.42 0.58
CA PRO A 82 10.00 13.03 0.26
C PRO A 82 11.01 12.03 0.83
N GLU A 83 12.29 12.37 0.79
CA GLU A 83 13.38 11.54 1.28
C GLU A 83 13.31 11.32 2.79
N GLU A 84 13.09 12.39 3.57
CA GLU A 84 12.93 12.28 5.02
C GLU A 84 11.66 11.51 5.39
N VAL A 85 10.57 11.68 4.64
CA VAL A 85 9.33 10.91 4.85
C VAL A 85 9.59 9.42 4.60
N ALA A 86 10.34 9.07 3.55
CA ALA A 86 10.72 7.70 3.27
C ALA A 86 11.57 7.09 4.40
N GLU A 87 12.57 7.81 4.89
CA GLU A 87 13.41 7.38 6.02
C GLU A 87 12.59 7.16 7.30
N VAL A 88 11.69 8.09 7.62
CA VAL A 88 10.82 7.95 8.80
C VAL A 88 9.84 6.79 8.62
N THR A 89 9.37 6.52 7.41
CA THR A 89 8.52 5.36 7.12
C THR A 89 9.26 4.05 7.43
N VAL A 90 10.53 3.93 7.02
CA VAL A 90 11.37 2.77 7.36
C VAL A 90 11.57 2.68 8.88
N ARG A 91 11.81 3.79 9.57
CA ARG A 91 11.93 3.80 11.05
C ARG A 91 10.66 3.32 11.75
N TYR A 92 9.48 3.68 11.25
CA TYR A 92 8.21 3.17 11.76
C TYR A 92 8.04 1.68 11.48
N ARG A 93 8.37 1.23 10.26
CA ARG A 93 8.36 -0.19 9.92
C ARG A 93 9.21 -1.02 10.88
N ASP A 94 10.37 -0.49 11.27
CA ASP A 94 11.29 -1.20 12.16
C ASP A 94 10.96 -1.00 13.66
N CYS A 95 9.89 -0.26 13.99
CA CYS A 95 9.41 -0.13 15.37
C CYS A 95 8.66 -1.38 15.84
N THR A 96 8.52 -1.46 17.16
CA THR A 96 7.58 -2.35 17.84
C THR A 96 6.50 -1.52 18.52
N VAL A 97 5.44 -2.17 19.01
CA VAL A 97 4.43 -1.51 19.85
C VAL A 97 5.04 -0.81 21.07
N GLY A 98 6.19 -1.29 21.58
CA GLY A 98 6.86 -0.69 22.73
C GLY A 98 7.64 0.59 22.42
N THR A 99 8.03 0.83 21.15
CA THR A 99 8.91 1.94 20.76
C THR A 99 8.22 3.00 19.90
N VAL A 100 7.07 2.67 19.31
CA VAL A 100 6.34 3.54 18.38
C VAL A 100 5.91 4.88 19.00
N ASP A 101 5.62 4.91 20.31
CA ASP A 101 5.21 6.13 21.01
C ASP A 101 6.33 7.19 21.07
N GLU A 102 7.57 6.74 21.24
CA GLU A 102 8.72 7.64 21.26
C GLU A 102 8.93 8.26 19.88
N LEU A 103 8.81 7.48 18.82
CA LEU A 103 8.91 7.98 17.45
C LEU A 103 7.77 8.94 17.10
N ALA A 104 6.53 8.61 17.46
CA ALA A 104 5.38 9.49 17.24
C ALA A 104 5.50 10.83 17.98
N ARG A 105 5.96 10.81 19.23
CA ARG A 105 6.23 12.04 19.98
C ARG A 105 7.35 12.85 19.33
N ALA A 106 8.44 12.21 18.90
CA ALA A 106 9.54 12.90 18.22
C ALA A 106 9.08 13.56 16.91
N GLN A 107 8.16 12.96 16.16
CA GLN A 107 7.56 13.58 14.97
C GLN A 107 6.72 14.81 15.34
N LEU A 108 5.92 14.76 16.41
CA LEU A 108 5.19 15.93 16.89
C LEU A 108 6.12 17.03 17.40
N GLU A 109 7.21 16.67 18.10
CA GLU A 109 8.21 17.64 18.58
C GLU A 109 8.91 18.37 17.43
N LEU A 110 9.17 17.67 16.32
CA LEU A 110 9.71 18.28 15.10
C LEU A 110 8.71 19.22 14.41
N PHE A 111 7.41 18.91 14.50
CA PHE A 111 6.35 19.74 13.92
C PHE A 111 6.08 20.99 14.77
N ASP A 112 5.72 20.78 16.03
CA ASP A 112 5.48 21.83 17.02
C ASP A 112 5.67 21.25 18.44
N PRO A 113 6.74 21.67 19.16
CA PRO A 113 6.96 21.26 20.55
C PRO A 113 5.79 21.56 21.50
N ALA A 114 5.02 22.64 21.26
CA ALA A 114 3.87 22.99 22.09
C ALA A 114 2.67 22.07 21.82
N LEU A 115 2.47 21.62 20.58
CA LEU A 115 1.52 20.57 20.24
C LEU A 115 1.92 19.24 20.89
N ALA A 116 3.19 18.84 20.78
CA ALA A 116 3.70 17.61 21.37
C ALA A 116 3.47 17.55 22.88
N ALA A 117 3.69 18.66 23.60
CA ALA A 117 3.49 18.75 25.04
C ALA A 117 2.02 18.60 25.50
N ARG A 118 1.06 18.86 24.60
CA ARG A 118 -0.39 18.81 24.88
C ARG A 118 -1.07 17.57 24.32
N THR A 119 -0.36 16.81 23.47
CA THR A 119 -0.95 15.67 22.77
C THR A 119 -0.90 14.40 23.62
N GLU A 120 -2.04 13.73 23.72
CA GLU A 120 -2.15 12.37 24.23
C GLU A 120 -2.71 11.46 23.12
N PRO A 121 -2.26 10.20 23.00
CA PRO A 121 -2.77 9.29 21.98
C PRO A 121 -4.26 8.99 22.19
N ASP A 122 -5.04 9.00 21.12
CA ASP A 122 -6.45 8.63 21.13
C ASP A 122 -6.64 7.11 21.23
N MET A 123 -6.96 6.64 22.44
CA MET A 123 -7.16 5.22 22.75
C MET A 123 -8.60 4.74 22.63
N SER A 124 -9.48 5.52 21.99
CA SER A 124 -10.89 5.15 21.81
C SER A 124 -11.12 4.09 20.74
N GLY A 125 -10.16 3.88 19.82
CA GLY A 125 -10.22 2.83 18.81
C GLY A 125 -9.96 1.44 19.38
N THR A 126 -10.33 0.41 18.61
CA THR A 126 -10.08 -1.00 18.95
C THR A 126 -9.48 -1.71 17.75
N LEU A 127 -8.37 -2.42 17.97
CA LEU A 127 -7.77 -3.32 16.99
C LEU A 127 -8.18 -4.77 17.33
N PRO A 128 -8.49 -5.62 16.33
CA PRO A 128 -8.69 -7.06 16.57
C PRO A 128 -7.49 -7.72 17.25
N GLY A 129 -7.71 -8.91 17.82
CA GLY A 129 -6.63 -9.70 18.42
C GLY A 129 -5.59 -10.12 17.38
N ALA A 130 -4.39 -10.48 17.84
CA ALA A 130 -3.30 -10.88 16.94
C ALA A 130 -3.66 -12.08 16.06
N ASP A 131 -4.40 -13.05 16.60
CA ASP A 131 -4.84 -14.24 15.86
C ASP A 131 -5.88 -13.88 14.79
N ASP A 132 -6.85 -13.03 15.13
CA ASP A 132 -7.86 -12.54 14.17
C ASP A 132 -7.20 -11.73 13.05
N LEU A 133 -6.25 -10.85 13.39
CA LEU A 133 -5.46 -10.12 12.40
C LEU A 133 -4.66 -11.05 11.50
N ALA A 134 -4.05 -12.10 12.04
CA ALA A 134 -3.28 -13.06 11.25
C ALA A 134 -4.16 -13.79 10.24
N VAL A 135 -5.37 -14.20 10.65
CA VAL A 135 -6.37 -14.79 9.76
C VAL A 135 -6.78 -13.79 8.67
N ASP A 136 -7.15 -12.57 9.08
CA ASP A 136 -7.58 -11.49 8.17
C ASP A 136 -6.51 -11.09 7.15
N ILE A 137 -5.23 -11.14 7.52
CA ILE A 137 -4.10 -10.83 6.64
C ILE A 137 -3.82 -12.01 5.69
N ALA A 138 -3.88 -13.24 6.17
CA ALA A 138 -3.41 -14.40 5.43
C ALA A 138 -4.43 -14.95 4.43
N TRP A 139 -5.73 -14.78 4.67
CA TRP A 139 -6.75 -15.58 3.99
C TRP A 139 -6.74 -15.40 2.45
N LYS A 140 -6.65 -14.17 1.93
CA LYS A 140 -6.65 -13.93 0.47
C LYS A 140 -5.45 -14.58 -0.21
N ILE A 141 -4.26 -14.40 0.36
CA ILE A 141 -3.01 -14.96 -0.18
C ILE A 141 -3.05 -16.50 -0.09
N ARG A 142 -3.60 -17.07 0.97
CA ARG A 142 -3.80 -18.53 1.11
C ARG A 142 -4.83 -19.07 0.11
N LEU A 143 -5.94 -18.37 -0.12
CA LEU A 143 -6.95 -18.75 -1.12
C LEU A 143 -6.36 -18.75 -2.53
N LEU A 144 -5.58 -17.72 -2.90
CA LEU A 144 -4.89 -17.66 -4.19
C LEU A 144 -3.86 -18.78 -4.35
N ARG A 145 -3.09 -19.09 -3.29
CA ARG A 145 -2.20 -20.25 -3.30
C ARG A 145 -2.98 -21.56 -3.52
N GLN A 146 -4.10 -21.74 -2.84
CA GLN A 146 -4.93 -22.93 -3.01
C GLN A 146 -5.47 -23.03 -4.45
N ALA A 147 -5.85 -21.92 -5.08
CA ALA A 147 -6.23 -21.89 -6.49
C ALA A 147 -5.08 -22.35 -7.40
N ALA A 148 -3.85 -21.89 -7.16
CA ALA A 148 -2.67 -22.34 -7.92
C ALA A 148 -2.38 -23.85 -7.72
N LEU A 149 -2.49 -24.36 -6.49
CA LEU A 149 -2.34 -25.79 -6.19
C LEU A 149 -3.45 -26.63 -6.86
N ALA A 150 -4.68 -26.13 -6.89
CA ALA A 150 -5.80 -26.77 -7.57
C ALA A 150 -5.50 -26.92 -9.07
N LEU A 151 -5.09 -25.85 -9.76
CA LEU A 151 -4.75 -25.90 -11.19
C LEU A 151 -3.60 -26.87 -11.48
N ARG A 152 -2.55 -26.88 -10.67
CA ARG A 152 -1.44 -27.84 -10.81
C ARG A 152 -1.87 -29.30 -10.67
N SER A 153 -2.89 -29.56 -9.85
CA SER A 153 -3.45 -30.90 -9.64
C SER A 153 -4.60 -31.24 -10.61
N GLY A 154 -4.89 -30.35 -11.57
CA GLY A 154 -5.96 -30.54 -12.55
C GLY A 154 -7.37 -30.30 -11.97
N GLN A 155 -7.47 -29.63 -10.82
CA GLN A 155 -8.74 -29.24 -10.21
C GLN A 155 -9.10 -27.80 -10.67
N PRO A 156 -10.26 -27.58 -11.30
CA PRO A 156 -10.62 -26.26 -11.83
C PRO A 156 -11.18 -25.32 -10.75
N THR A 157 -11.50 -25.81 -9.56
CA THR A 157 -12.20 -25.05 -8.53
C THR A 157 -11.54 -25.17 -7.16
N VAL A 158 -11.77 -24.18 -6.31
CA VAL A 158 -11.35 -24.13 -4.91
C VAL A 158 -12.50 -23.61 -4.05
N ASP A 159 -12.66 -24.19 -2.86
CA ASP A 159 -13.63 -23.72 -1.86
C ASP A 159 -13.02 -22.61 -1.01
N ASP A 160 -13.76 -21.53 -0.78
CA ASP A 160 -13.35 -20.47 0.14
C ASP A 160 -13.52 -20.96 1.59
N PRO A 161 -12.47 -20.95 2.42
CA PRO A 161 -12.60 -21.37 3.82
C PRO A 161 -13.45 -20.42 4.68
N HIS A 162 -13.71 -19.20 4.22
CA HIS A 162 -14.44 -18.16 4.96
C HIS A 162 -15.88 -17.93 4.46
N SER A 163 -16.28 -18.59 3.38
CA SER A 163 -17.63 -18.50 2.83
C SER A 163 -18.08 -19.86 2.28
N PRO A 164 -19.38 -20.11 2.09
CA PRO A 164 -19.84 -21.35 1.46
C PRO A 164 -19.62 -21.37 -0.07
N GLU A 165 -18.85 -20.42 -0.61
CA GLU A 165 -18.67 -20.25 -2.06
C GLU A 165 -17.54 -21.14 -2.58
N THR A 166 -17.76 -21.67 -3.79
CA THR A 166 -16.75 -22.35 -4.59
C THR A 166 -16.41 -21.45 -5.77
N HIS A 167 -15.13 -21.24 -6.02
CA HIS A 167 -14.65 -20.36 -7.07
C HIS A 167 -13.92 -21.15 -8.17
N ASP A 168 -13.96 -20.63 -9.39
CA ASP A 168 -13.05 -21.06 -10.45
C ASP A 168 -11.62 -20.58 -10.13
N ALA A 169 -10.67 -21.51 -10.11
CA ALA A 169 -9.31 -21.27 -9.67
C ALA A 169 -8.54 -20.35 -10.64
N ALA A 170 -8.76 -20.50 -11.95
CA ALA A 170 -8.12 -19.65 -12.95
C ALA A 170 -8.66 -18.22 -12.89
N ASP A 171 -9.97 -18.06 -12.69
CA ASP A 171 -10.63 -16.76 -12.53
C ASP A 171 -10.20 -16.04 -11.25
N LEU A 172 -10.02 -16.77 -10.14
CA LEU A 172 -9.48 -16.19 -8.90
C LEU A 172 -8.09 -15.59 -9.13
N LEU A 173 -7.17 -16.37 -9.68
CA LEU A 173 -5.80 -15.92 -9.97
C LEU A 173 -5.81 -14.75 -10.96
N ARG A 174 -6.54 -14.89 -12.08
CA ARG A 174 -6.60 -13.87 -13.13
C ARG A 174 -7.07 -12.51 -12.63
N ASN A 175 -8.09 -12.48 -11.79
CA ASN A 175 -8.78 -11.24 -11.43
C ASN A 175 -8.30 -10.64 -10.11
N ASN A 176 -7.71 -11.42 -9.20
CA ASN A 176 -7.43 -10.95 -7.84
C ASN A 176 -5.94 -10.95 -7.48
N LEU A 177 -5.07 -11.64 -8.22
CA LEU A 177 -3.69 -11.88 -7.78
C LEU A 177 -2.89 -10.61 -7.55
N GLN A 178 -2.86 -9.70 -8.52
CA GLN A 178 -2.07 -8.47 -8.42
C GLN A 178 -2.60 -7.57 -7.30
N PHE A 179 -3.92 -7.44 -7.18
CA PHE A 179 -4.54 -6.67 -6.10
C PHE A 179 -4.22 -7.24 -4.72
N CYS A 180 -4.44 -8.55 -4.51
CA CYS A 180 -4.16 -9.19 -3.22
C CYS A 180 -2.67 -9.19 -2.88
N LEU A 181 -1.78 -9.26 -3.89
CA LEU A 181 -0.34 -9.12 -3.71
C LEU A 181 0.02 -7.74 -3.18
N VAL A 182 -0.48 -6.67 -3.82
CA VAL A 182 -0.25 -5.30 -3.35
C VAL A 182 -0.89 -5.08 -1.99
N GLU A 183 -2.09 -5.61 -1.75
CA GLU A 183 -2.75 -5.53 -0.45
C GLU A 183 -1.93 -6.20 0.66
N PHE A 184 -1.36 -7.38 0.40
CA PHE A 184 -0.49 -8.07 1.36
C PHE A 184 0.83 -7.32 1.56
N ALA A 185 1.47 -6.85 0.49
CA ALA A 185 2.68 -6.05 0.56
C ALA A 185 2.46 -4.75 1.37
N ALA A 186 1.30 -4.12 1.21
CA ALA A 186 0.88 -2.95 1.97
C ALA A 186 0.65 -3.22 3.47
N ARG A 187 0.55 -4.48 3.90
CA ARG A 187 0.57 -4.85 5.33
C ARG A 187 1.99 -4.93 5.91
N LEU A 188 3.00 -5.12 5.05
CA LEU A 188 4.42 -5.21 5.44
C LEU A 188 5.10 -3.83 5.38
N LEU A 189 4.72 -3.04 4.38
CA LEU A 189 5.19 -1.67 4.18
C LEU A 189 4.01 -0.81 3.68
N PRO A 190 3.30 -0.11 4.58
CA PRO A 190 2.11 0.63 4.19
C PRO A 190 2.42 1.80 3.27
N GLY A 191 1.55 1.99 2.27
CA GLY A 191 1.54 3.10 1.34
C GLY A 191 0.71 4.31 1.80
N TRP A 192 0.59 5.27 0.90
CA TRP A 192 -0.13 6.52 1.09
C TRP A 192 -1.55 6.41 0.57
N MET A 193 -2.48 7.14 1.20
CA MET A 193 -3.89 7.12 0.84
C MET A 193 -4.36 8.49 0.34
N ASP A 194 -5.27 8.45 -0.63
CA ASP A 194 -6.01 9.59 -1.11
C ASP A 194 -7.42 9.21 -1.57
N ARG A 195 -8.16 10.19 -2.10
CA ARG A 195 -9.52 10.03 -2.59
C ARG A 195 -9.74 10.76 -3.91
N GLY A 196 -10.36 10.07 -4.85
CA GLY A 196 -10.68 10.57 -6.18
C GLY A 196 -9.69 10.08 -7.23
N VAL A 197 -9.84 10.57 -8.45
CA VAL A 197 -8.97 10.22 -9.58
C VAL A 197 -7.72 11.08 -9.51
N VAL A 198 -6.76 10.68 -8.68
CA VAL A 198 -5.55 11.47 -8.37
C VAL A 198 -4.25 10.67 -8.53
N TRP A 199 -4.31 9.56 -9.28
CA TRP A 199 -3.11 8.76 -9.55
C TRP A 199 -2.39 9.24 -10.81
N PRO A 200 -1.04 9.10 -10.87
CA PRO A 200 -0.23 9.73 -11.91
C PRO A 200 -0.66 9.43 -13.34
N THR A 201 -1.02 8.18 -13.66
CA THR A 201 -1.34 7.81 -15.05
C THR A 201 -2.62 8.47 -15.57
N ALA A 202 -3.69 8.54 -14.76
CA ALA A 202 -4.91 9.25 -15.12
C ALA A 202 -4.71 10.77 -15.19
N LEU A 203 -3.98 11.35 -14.23
CA LEU A 203 -3.69 12.79 -14.25
C LEU A 203 -2.83 13.18 -15.46
N ALA A 204 -1.90 12.32 -15.87
CA ALA A 204 -1.06 12.55 -17.03
C ALA A 204 -1.85 12.49 -18.35
N GLU A 205 -2.78 11.54 -18.46
CA GLU A 205 -3.71 11.45 -19.58
C GLU A 205 -4.59 12.70 -19.67
N GLU A 206 -5.17 13.13 -18.54
CA GLU A 206 -6.02 14.33 -18.47
C GLU A 206 -5.25 15.61 -18.82
N ALA A 207 -4.04 15.77 -18.30
CA ALA A 207 -3.20 16.93 -18.53
C ALA A 207 -2.53 16.94 -19.92
N GLY A 208 -2.56 15.81 -20.65
CA GLY A 208 -1.90 15.67 -21.95
C GLY A 208 -0.38 15.79 -21.87
N THR A 209 0.23 15.46 -20.72
CA THR A 209 1.69 15.54 -20.50
C THR A 209 2.45 14.32 -21.05
N GLY A 210 1.73 13.35 -21.62
CA GLY A 210 2.27 12.08 -22.08
C GLY A 210 2.33 11.05 -20.96
N TRP A 211 2.93 9.89 -21.24
CA TRP A 211 3.07 8.84 -20.23
C TRP A 211 4.21 9.18 -19.26
N PRO A 212 4.02 9.07 -17.94
CA PRO A 212 5.07 9.35 -16.98
C PRO A 212 6.31 8.49 -17.22
N ALA A 213 7.51 9.06 -17.05
CA ALA A 213 8.75 8.30 -17.21
C ALA A 213 8.77 7.08 -16.29
N GLY A 214 9.12 5.90 -16.81
CA GLY A 214 9.20 4.65 -16.04
C GLY A 214 7.89 3.96 -15.73
N PHE A 215 6.74 4.64 -15.90
CA PHE A 215 5.45 3.99 -15.73
C PHE A 215 5.21 3.00 -16.87
N GLY A 216 4.61 1.87 -16.54
CA GLY A 216 4.12 0.88 -17.48
C GLY A 216 2.99 0.07 -16.88
N GLY A 217 2.61 -1.02 -17.56
CA GLY A 217 1.62 -1.95 -17.04
C GLY A 217 2.08 -2.65 -15.76
N ASN A 218 1.13 -3.05 -14.92
CA ASN A 218 1.35 -3.84 -13.71
C ASN A 218 1.84 -5.29 -13.94
N GLY A 219 2.15 -5.67 -15.19
CA GLY A 219 2.66 -6.99 -15.58
C GLY A 219 3.86 -7.50 -14.77
N PRO A 220 4.83 -6.67 -14.34
CA PRO A 220 5.91 -7.11 -13.46
C PRO A 220 5.44 -7.78 -12.17
N LEU A 221 4.26 -7.43 -11.64
CA LEU A 221 3.67 -8.05 -10.45
C LEU A 221 3.18 -9.48 -10.69
N LEU A 222 3.22 -9.99 -11.91
CA LEU A 222 2.92 -11.39 -12.24
C LEU A 222 4.17 -12.28 -12.20
N GLY A 223 5.37 -11.70 -12.32
CA GLY A 223 6.64 -12.42 -12.46
C GLY A 223 6.53 -13.57 -13.46
N ASP A 224 6.93 -14.77 -13.04
CA ASP A 224 6.91 -15.99 -13.87
C ASP A 224 5.56 -16.71 -13.94
N LEU A 225 4.51 -16.24 -13.24
CA LEU A 225 3.21 -16.91 -13.22
C LEU A 225 2.62 -17.17 -14.62
N PRO A 226 2.71 -16.25 -15.60
CA PRO A 226 2.21 -16.50 -16.96
C PRO A 226 2.88 -17.69 -17.65
N SER A 227 4.15 -17.97 -17.33
CA SER A 227 4.85 -19.15 -17.84
C SER A 227 4.44 -20.45 -17.11
N GLN A 228 4.05 -20.34 -15.85
CA GLN A 228 3.67 -21.48 -15.00
C GLN A 228 2.21 -21.92 -15.20
N PHE A 229 1.35 -20.97 -15.59
CA PHE A 229 -0.08 -21.16 -15.87
C PHE A 229 -0.44 -20.53 -17.23
N PRO A 230 0.07 -21.08 -18.35
CA PRO A 230 -0.09 -20.50 -19.69
C PRO A 230 -1.54 -20.53 -20.20
N GLU A 231 -2.41 -21.33 -19.60
CA GLU A 231 -3.84 -21.40 -19.90
C GLU A 231 -4.64 -20.22 -19.36
N ILE A 232 -4.10 -19.49 -18.38
CA ILE A 232 -4.75 -18.31 -17.82
C ILE A 232 -4.48 -17.11 -18.74
N ALA A 233 -5.55 -16.48 -19.21
CA ALA A 233 -5.46 -15.20 -19.90
C ALA A 233 -5.22 -14.06 -18.89
N TRP A 234 -3.97 -13.93 -18.44
CA TRP A 234 -3.53 -12.90 -17.50
C TRP A 234 -3.84 -11.50 -18.02
N ARG A 235 -4.34 -10.65 -17.13
CA ARG A 235 -4.62 -9.25 -17.43
C ARG A 235 -3.47 -8.39 -16.93
N THR A 236 -3.16 -7.35 -17.68
CA THR A 236 -2.25 -6.31 -17.25
C THR A 236 -2.90 -4.98 -17.57
N GLU A 237 -2.91 -4.09 -16.60
CA GLU A 237 -3.48 -2.75 -16.73
C GLU A 237 -2.33 -1.75 -16.61
N ASP A 238 -2.39 -0.68 -17.41
CA ASP A 238 -1.45 0.45 -17.35
C ASP A 238 -1.98 1.61 -16.51
N THR A 239 -3.27 1.59 -16.16
CA THR A 239 -3.93 2.55 -15.27
C THR A 239 -5.03 1.88 -14.46
N ILE A 240 -5.51 2.53 -13.41
CA ILE A 240 -6.67 2.09 -12.65
C ILE A 240 -7.94 2.33 -13.47
N THR A 241 -8.73 1.28 -13.70
CA THR A 241 -10.01 1.36 -14.43
C THR A 241 -11.23 1.01 -13.58
N ALA A 242 -11.04 0.48 -12.37
CA ALA A 242 -12.10 0.02 -11.49
C ALA A 242 -11.71 0.08 -9.99
N ASN A 243 -12.66 -0.22 -9.10
CA ASN A 243 -12.38 -0.47 -7.69
C ASN A 243 -11.61 -1.79 -7.54
N TYR A 244 -10.81 -1.91 -6.48
CA TYR A 244 -9.99 -3.09 -6.19
C TYR A 244 -9.03 -3.44 -7.35
N ALA A 245 -8.41 -2.40 -7.93
CA ALA A 245 -7.52 -2.53 -9.07
C ALA A 245 -6.12 -2.01 -8.74
N VAL A 246 -5.12 -2.55 -9.43
CA VAL A 246 -3.75 -2.04 -9.46
C VAL A 246 -3.51 -1.50 -10.86
N GLY A 247 -3.09 -0.25 -10.98
CA GLY A 247 -2.85 0.42 -12.26
C GLY A 247 -1.37 0.46 -12.61
N GLY A 248 -0.91 1.63 -13.01
CA GLY A 248 0.48 1.89 -13.40
C GLY A 248 1.50 1.40 -12.38
N PHE A 249 2.57 0.82 -12.92
CA PHE A 249 3.72 0.32 -12.16
C PHE A 249 5.01 0.96 -12.65
N VAL A 250 5.93 1.22 -11.72
CA VAL A 250 7.27 1.71 -11.99
C VAL A 250 8.28 0.72 -11.43
N GLY A 251 9.24 0.31 -12.26
CA GLY A 251 10.33 -0.57 -11.83
C GLY A 251 11.35 0.15 -10.96
N ALA A 252 12.12 -0.63 -10.16
CA ALA A 252 13.09 -0.06 -9.22
C ALA A 252 14.15 0.83 -9.87
N GLY A 253 14.56 0.53 -11.12
CA GLY A 253 15.52 1.34 -11.86
C GLY A 253 14.99 2.71 -12.31
N ASP A 254 13.68 2.91 -12.29
CA ASP A 254 13.02 4.09 -12.85
C ASP A 254 12.39 5.00 -11.80
N ALA A 255 12.30 4.57 -10.53
CA ALA A 255 11.63 5.31 -9.45
C ALA A 255 12.11 6.77 -9.32
N THR A 256 13.43 7.01 -9.39
CA THR A 256 14.02 8.37 -9.37
C THR A 256 13.58 9.22 -10.55
N ALA A 257 13.55 8.66 -11.77
CA ALA A 257 13.12 9.37 -12.95
C ALA A 257 11.62 9.69 -12.90
N SER A 258 10.80 8.74 -12.42
CA SER A 258 9.37 8.93 -12.20
C SER A 258 9.08 10.01 -11.17
N ARG A 259 9.81 10.03 -10.04
CA ARG A 259 9.63 11.06 -9.00
C ARG A 259 9.99 12.45 -9.51
N ALA A 260 11.10 12.57 -10.23
CA ALA A 260 11.50 13.82 -10.85
C ALA A 260 10.44 14.31 -11.85
N TRP A 261 9.87 13.40 -12.65
CA TRP A 261 8.81 13.72 -13.59
C TRP A 261 7.53 14.23 -12.91
N VAL A 262 7.09 13.57 -11.83
CA VAL A 262 5.92 14.00 -11.04
C VAL A 262 6.13 15.40 -10.48
N ALA A 263 7.33 15.69 -9.96
CA ALA A 263 7.67 17.01 -9.43
C ALA A 263 7.70 18.09 -10.54
N GLU A 264 8.31 17.80 -11.68
CA GLU A 264 8.41 18.71 -12.83
C GLU A 264 7.02 19.08 -13.39
N HIS A 265 6.10 18.11 -13.44
CA HIS A 265 4.78 18.29 -14.04
C HIS A 265 3.68 18.60 -13.03
N ALA A 266 4.01 18.81 -11.75
CA ALA A 266 3.02 18.92 -10.67
C ALA A 266 1.95 20.00 -10.92
N ASP A 267 2.33 21.15 -11.48
CA ASP A 267 1.39 22.23 -11.80
C ASP A 267 0.45 21.88 -12.97
N ALA A 268 0.97 21.17 -13.98
CA ALA A 268 0.15 20.70 -15.10
C ALA A 268 -0.82 19.60 -14.66
N LEU A 269 -0.33 18.62 -13.89
CA LEU A 269 -1.12 17.49 -13.39
C LEU A 269 -2.20 17.92 -12.40
N SER A 270 -1.93 18.95 -11.59
CA SER A 270 -2.92 19.47 -10.64
C SER A 270 -3.91 20.45 -11.26
N GLY A 271 -3.59 21.05 -12.42
CA GLY A 271 -4.37 22.16 -12.96
C GLY A 271 -4.47 23.37 -12.00
N GLY A 272 -3.55 23.47 -11.04
CA GLY A 272 -3.58 24.45 -9.95
C GLY A 272 -4.47 24.09 -8.75
N ASP A 273 -5.08 22.89 -8.71
CA ASP A 273 -5.85 22.39 -7.56
C ASP A 273 -4.92 21.96 -6.41
N ASP A 274 -5.03 22.63 -5.26
CA ASP A 274 -4.17 22.38 -4.10
C ASP A 274 -4.34 20.97 -3.53
N ARG A 275 -5.54 20.39 -3.62
CA ARG A 275 -5.80 19.02 -3.15
C ARG A 275 -5.07 18.01 -4.03
N THR A 276 -5.15 18.14 -5.34
CA THR A 276 -4.43 17.29 -6.28
C THR A 276 -2.92 17.47 -6.14
N ARG A 277 -2.44 18.70 -5.89
CA ARG A 277 -1.03 18.95 -5.58
C ARG A 277 -0.59 18.22 -4.31
N LEU A 278 -1.42 18.18 -3.27
CA LEU A 278 -1.18 17.38 -2.06
C LEU A 278 -1.13 15.87 -2.37
N SER A 279 -2.00 15.37 -3.25
CA SER A 279 -1.96 13.96 -3.70
C SER A 279 -0.67 13.63 -4.44
N LEU A 280 -0.22 14.51 -5.34
CA LEU A 280 1.05 14.37 -6.06
C LEU A 280 2.26 14.39 -5.12
N ARG A 281 2.21 15.18 -4.05
CA ARG A 281 3.22 15.13 -2.97
C ARG A 281 3.30 13.73 -2.36
N LYS A 282 2.17 13.13 -1.99
CA LYS A 282 2.14 11.76 -1.43
C LYS A 282 2.67 10.73 -2.42
N CYS A 283 2.38 10.88 -3.71
CA CYS A 283 2.97 10.05 -4.76
C CYS A 283 4.50 10.20 -4.80
N GLY A 284 5.01 11.43 -4.73
CA GLY A 284 6.46 11.69 -4.64
C GLY A 284 7.12 11.08 -3.39
N GLU A 285 6.44 11.10 -2.24
CA GLU A 285 6.87 10.44 -1.00
C GLU A 285 6.94 8.90 -1.15
N ALA A 286 5.93 8.31 -1.79
CA ALA A 286 5.91 6.88 -2.08
C ALA A 286 7.02 6.44 -3.06
N LEU A 287 7.28 7.24 -4.10
CA LEU A 287 8.37 7.00 -5.03
C LEU A 287 9.74 7.15 -4.35
N ALA A 288 9.90 8.12 -3.45
CA ALA A 288 11.13 8.27 -2.66
C ALA A 288 11.38 7.03 -1.76
N LEU A 289 10.32 6.43 -1.22
CA LEU A 289 10.45 5.17 -0.49
C LEU A 289 10.82 4.00 -1.40
N ALA A 290 10.24 3.92 -2.60
CA ALA A 290 10.63 2.92 -3.60
C ALA A 290 12.12 3.04 -3.96
N GLU A 291 12.63 4.26 -4.17
CA GLU A 291 14.05 4.54 -4.37
C GLU A 291 14.90 4.05 -3.19
N LEU A 292 14.50 4.41 -1.96
CA LEU A 292 15.25 4.10 -0.74
C LEU A 292 15.40 2.59 -0.52
N ILE A 293 14.37 1.80 -0.81
CA ILE A 293 14.40 0.35 -0.64
C ILE A 293 14.92 -0.40 -1.88
N GLY A 294 15.21 0.30 -2.98
CA GLY A 294 15.53 -0.31 -4.27
C GLY A 294 14.36 -1.14 -4.84
N GLY A 295 13.13 -0.71 -4.56
CA GLY A 295 11.89 -1.39 -4.90
C GLY A 295 11.10 -0.71 -6.02
N GLY A 296 9.97 -1.29 -6.40
CA GLY A 296 9.05 -0.72 -7.39
C GLY A 296 8.00 0.20 -6.77
N PHE A 297 7.20 0.82 -7.61
CA PHE A 297 6.03 1.61 -7.20
C PHE A 297 4.77 1.13 -7.92
N ALA A 298 3.64 1.13 -7.23
CA ALA A 298 2.33 0.85 -7.82
C ALA A 298 1.25 1.83 -7.32
N GLU A 299 0.35 2.23 -8.22
CA GLU A 299 -0.92 2.86 -7.88
C GLU A 299 -2.02 1.81 -7.74
N ALA A 300 -2.91 1.98 -6.75
CA ALA A 300 -4.01 1.04 -6.51
C ALA A 300 -5.25 1.73 -5.92
N THR A 301 -6.41 1.08 -6.04
CA THR A 301 -7.67 1.50 -5.41
C THR A 301 -8.14 0.53 -4.35
N GLU A 302 -8.78 1.03 -3.29
CA GLU A 302 -9.44 0.22 -2.25
C GLU A 302 -8.51 -0.73 -1.46
N ILE A 303 -7.20 -0.46 -1.44
CA ILE A 303 -6.25 -1.15 -0.54
C ILE A 303 -6.50 -0.74 0.92
N TYR A 304 -6.84 0.53 1.12
CA TYR A 304 -7.27 1.09 2.40
C TYR A 304 -8.74 1.50 2.25
N SER A 305 -9.61 1.06 3.15
CA SER A 305 -10.99 1.54 3.21
C SER A 305 -11.20 2.31 4.51
N GLY A 306 -11.46 3.62 4.39
CA GLY A 306 -11.82 4.44 5.54
C GLY A 306 -13.18 4.10 6.13
N MET A 307 -14.09 3.53 5.33
CA MET A 307 -15.43 3.13 5.79
C MET A 307 -15.43 1.84 6.61
N GLU A 308 -14.40 0.99 6.48
CA GLU A 308 -14.28 -0.22 7.30
C GLU A 308 -13.66 0.03 8.68
N GLY A 309 -13.33 1.28 9.03
CA GLY A 309 -12.62 1.61 10.26
C GLY A 309 -11.16 1.12 10.30
N ARG A 310 -10.72 0.38 9.28
CA ARG A 310 -9.38 -0.24 9.15
C ARG A 310 -8.25 0.73 8.80
N ILE A 311 -8.53 2.04 8.84
CA ILE A 311 -7.46 3.04 8.84
C ILE A 311 -6.78 3.13 10.22
N ASN A 312 -7.51 2.74 11.29
CA ASN A 312 -7.04 2.65 12.66
C ASN A 312 -7.18 1.22 13.15
#